data_AF-A0A2T6ACY5-F1
#
_entry.id   AF-A0A2T6ACY5-F1
#
_cell.length_a   1.000
_cell.length_b   1.000
_cell.length_c   1.000
_cell.angle_alpha   90.00
_cell.angle_beta   90.00
_cell.angle_gamma   90.00
#
_symmetry.space_group_name_H-M   'P 1'
#
loop_
_entity.id
_entity.type
_entity.pdbx_description
1 polymer ?
#
loop_
_entity_poly.entity_id
_entity_poly.type
_entity_poly.pdbx_seq_one_letter_code
_entity_poly.pdbx_strand_id
1 'polypeptide(L)'
;MNIYQKQLSEFSRDYYAGASTGILVSSCLGAIAAMLILMNGHEIAEMIQLGLVVVVCMWFNASVLAQLKSKFVFNSLIISLLVSITFILINIL
;
A
#
# COMPACT_ATOMS: atom_id res chain seq x y z
N MET A 1 -3.08 3.32 25.66
CA MET A 1 -3.36 3.48 24.21
C MET A 1 -2.75 2.31 23.47
N ASN A 2 -3.52 1.64 22.60
CA ASN A 2 -2.99 0.59 21.71
C ASN A 2 -2.04 1.20 20.66
N ILE A 3 -1.07 0.46 20.14
CA ILE A 3 -0.06 0.93 19.17
C ILE A 3 -0.74 1.57 17.94
N TYR A 4 -1.80 0.94 17.44
CA TYR A 4 -2.63 1.49 16.36
C TYR A 4 -3.18 2.89 16.68
N GLN A 5 -3.71 3.09 17.88
CA GLN A 5 -4.33 4.37 18.27
C GLN A 5 -3.27 5.48 18.41
N LYS A 6 -2.06 5.13 18.86
CA LYS A 6 -0.93 6.07 18.95
C LYS A 6 -0.44 6.47 17.56
N GLN A 7 -0.25 5.51 16.66
CA GLN A 7 0.18 5.79 15.28
C GLN A 7 -0.87 6.59 14.51
N LEU A 8 -2.15 6.26 14.69
CA LEU A 8 -3.25 7.01 14.09
C LEU A 8 -3.34 8.45 14.63
N SER A 9 -3.10 8.68 15.93
CA SER A 9 -3.12 10.04 16.48
C SER A 9 -1.95 10.88 15.98
N GLU A 10 -0.75 10.29 15.87
CA GLU A 10 0.43 10.95 15.29
C GLU A 10 0.22 11.23 13.79
N PHE A 11 -0.30 10.27 13.03
CA PHE A 11 -0.65 10.44 11.62
C PHE A 11 -1.73 11.51 11.43
N SER A 12 -2.70 11.62 12.35
CA SER A 12 -3.70 12.67 12.28
C SER A 12 -3.18 14.04 12.69
N ARG A 13 -2.19 14.11 13.59
CA ARG A 13 -1.56 15.36 14.02
C ARG A 13 -0.74 15.98 12.90
N ASP A 14 0.05 15.16 12.21
CA ASP A 14 0.92 15.58 11.11
C ASP A 14 0.50 14.91 9.78
N TYR A 15 -0.76 15.10 9.38
CA TYR A 15 -1.38 14.40 8.24
C TYR A 15 -0.57 14.48 6.95
N TYR A 16 -0.04 15.64 6.57
CA TYR A 16 0.73 15.77 5.34
C TYR A 16 2.08 15.04 5.39
N ALA A 17 2.75 15.04 6.55
CA ALA A 17 3.99 14.30 6.75
C ALA A 17 3.74 12.77 6.79
N GLY A 18 2.67 12.35 7.46
CA GLY A 18 2.23 10.95 7.49
C GLY A 18 1.78 10.45 6.10
N ALA A 19 1.00 11.24 5.37
CA ALA A 19 0.52 10.87 4.05
C ALA A 19 1.66 10.78 3.04
N SER A 20 2.59 11.75 3.01
CA SER A 20 3.75 11.72 2.10
C SER A 20 4.67 10.53 2.37
N THR A 21 4.99 10.24 3.64
CA THR A 21 5.75 9.04 4.00
C THR A 21 5.01 7.75 3.66
N GLY A 22 3.69 7.70 3.91
CA GLY A 22 2.85 6.57 3.51
C GLY A 22 2.87 6.31 2.00
N ILE A 23 2.84 7.37 1.17
CA ILE A 23 2.92 7.27 -0.29
C ILE A 23 4.26 6.68 -0.69
N LEU A 24 5.36 7.19 -0.15
CA LEU A 24 6.70 6.68 -0.43
C LEU A 24 6.81 5.18 -0.10
N VAL A 25 6.40 4.77 1.10
CA VAL A 25 6.50 3.37 1.54
C VAL A 25 5.60 2.47 0.69
N SER A 26 4.34 2.87 0.44
CA SER A 26 3.41 2.09 -0.38
C SER A 26 3.89 1.95 -1.83
N SER A 27 4.44 3.00 -2.42
CA SER A 27 4.96 2.96 -3.79
C SER A 27 6.22 2.11 -3.91
N CYS A 28 7.16 2.20 -2.97
CA CYS A 28 8.37 1.37 -2.98
C CYS A 28 8.03 -0.12 -2.82
N LEU A 29 7.16 -0.48 -1.88
CA LEU A 29 6.75 -1.88 -1.69
C LEU A 29 5.93 -2.40 -2.88
N GLY A 30 5.03 -1.59 -3.43
CA GLY A 30 4.28 -1.93 -4.63
C GLY A 30 5.20 -2.18 -5.83
N ALA A 31 6.25 -1.39 -6.00
CA ALA A 31 7.24 -1.58 -7.06
C ALA A 31 8.04 -2.88 -6.89
N ILE A 32 8.43 -3.22 -5.65
CA ILE A 32 9.11 -4.49 -5.35
C ILE A 32 8.19 -5.68 -5.65
N ALA A 33 6.92 -5.61 -5.23
CA ALA A 33 5.92 -6.63 -5.52
C ALA A 33 5.71 -6.81 -7.03
N ALA A 34 5.54 -5.71 -7.76
CA ALA A 34 5.38 -5.72 -9.21
C ALA A 34 6.59 -6.33 -9.93
N MET A 35 7.81 -6.02 -9.46
CA MET A 35 9.04 -6.60 -10.00
C MET A 35 9.08 -8.12 -9.80
N LEU A 36 8.74 -8.61 -8.61
CA LEU A 36 8.76 -10.05 -8.32
C LEU A 36 7.71 -10.82 -9.13
N ILE A 37 6.51 -10.26 -9.28
CA ILE A 37 5.46 -10.83 -10.13
C ILE A 37 5.96 -10.97 -11.57
N LEU A 38 6.55 -9.91 -12.14
CA LEU A 38 7.06 -9.94 -13.51
C LEU A 38 8.26 -10.87 -13.71
N MET A 39 9.05 -11.11 -12.64
CA MET A 39 10.16 -12.06 -12.68
C MET A 39 9.68 -13.51 -12.74
N ASN A 40 8.51 -13.82 -12.17
CA ASN A 40 7.96 -15.17 -12.14
C ASN A 40 7.38 -15.59 -13.50
N GLY A 41 6.89 -14.63 -14.29
CA GLY A 41 6.42 -14.88 -15.64
C GLY A 41 5.59 -13.74 -16.21
N HIS A 42 5.03 -13.97 -17.40
CA HIS A 42 4.17 -13.01 -18.11
C HIS A 42 2.84 -13.64 -18.54
N GLU A 43 2.41 -14.71 -17.85
CA GLU A 43 1.10 -15.29 -18.09
C GLU A 43 -0.03 -14.39 -17.57
N ILE A 44 -1.25 -14.69 -18.00
CA ILE A 44 -2.46 -13.93 -17.63
C ILE A 44 -2.63 -13.85 -16.11
N ALA A 45 -2.26 -14.91 -15.38
CA ALA A 45 -2.30 -14.93 -13.92
C ALA A 45 -1.43 -13.81 -13.32
N GLU A 46 -0.16 -13.72 -13.72
CA GLU A 46 0.79 -12.71 -13.24
C GLU A 46 0.33 -11.28 -13.57
N MET A 47 -0.25 -11.07 -14.77
CA MET A 47 -0.80 -9.76 -15.12
C MET A 47 -2.02 -9.36 -14.26
N ILE A 48 -2.86 -10.32 -13.84
CA ILE A 48 -3.97 -10.06 -12.92
C ILE A 48 -3.43 -9.71 -11.53
N GLN A 49 -2.42 -10.44 -11.04
CA GLN A 49 -1.76 -10.14 -9.76
C GLN A 49 -1.15 -8.74 -9.75
N LEU A 50 -0.41 -8.40 -10.81
CA LEU A 50 0.17 -7.08 -11.02
C LEU A 50 -0.93 -5.99 -11.00
N GLY A 51 -2.01 -6.20 -11.74
CA GLY A 51 -3.14 -5.28 -11.79
C GLY A 51 -3.77 -5.05 -10.41
N LEU A 52 -3.94 -6.11 -9.63
CA LEU A 52 -4.46 -6.04 -8.26
C LEU A 52 -3.56 -5.21 -7.35
N VAL A 53 -2.25 -5.48 -7.35
CA VAL A 53 -1.27 -4.72 -6.56
C VAL A 53 -1.31 -3.24 -6.93
N VAL A 54 -1.26 -2.93 -8.22
CA VAL A 54 -1.27 -1.54 -8.71
C VAL A 54 -2.56 -0.82 -8.32
N VAL A 55 -3.73 -1.45 -8.49
CA VAL A 55 -5.03 -0.84 -8.12
C VAL A 55 -5.07 -0.53 -6.63
N VAL A 56 -4.60 -1.43 -5.77
CA VAL A 56 -4.59 -1.22 -4.32
C VAL A 56 -3.61 -0.09 -3.93
N CYS A 57 -2.42 -0.04 -4.53
CA CYS A 57 -1.48 1.06 -4.30
C CYS A 57 -2.05 2.42 -4.78
N MET A 58 -2.69 2.46 -5.94
CA MET A 58 -3.32 3.68 -6.46
C MET A 58 -4.54 4.10 -5.64
N TRP A 59 -5.27 3.15 -5.06
CA TRP A 59 -6.39 3.43 -4.16
C TRP A 59 -5.93 4.21 -2.92
N PHE A 60 -4.78 3.84 -2.35
CA PHE A 60 -4.20 4.61 -1.26
C PHE A 60 -3.85 6.04 -1.69
N ASN A 61 -3.20 6.23 -2.83
CA ASN A 61 -2.89 7.56 -3.36
C ASN A 61 -4.16 8.40 -3.62
N ALA A 62 -5.20 7.77 -4.17
CA ALA A 62 -6.50 8.41 -4.39
C ALA A 62 -7.16 8.81 -3.06
N SER A 63 -7.06 7.98 -2.02
CA SER A 63 -7.60 8.28 -0.69
C SER A 63 -6.95 9.52 -0.06
N VAL A 64 -5.65 9.71 -0.30
CA VAL A 64 -4.90 10.90 0.14
C VAL A 64 -5.34 12.13 -0.64
N LEU A 65 -5.42 12.05 -1.98
CA LEU A 65 -5.82 13.18 -2.84
C LEU A 65 -7.27 13.62 -2.59
N ALA A 66 -8.17 12.67 -2.34
CA ALA A 66 -9.57 12.94 -2.00
C ALA A 66 -9.76 13.52 -0.58
N GLN A 67 -8.66 13.74 0.16
CA GLN A 67 -8.68 14.28 1.53
C GLN A 67 -9.66 13.54 2.44
N LEU A 68 -9.72 12.21 2.31
CA LEU A 68 -10.57 11.39 3.17
C LEU A 68 -10.10 11.49 4.62
N LYS A 69 -11.00 11.15 5.56
CA LYS A 69 -10.66 11.15 7.00
C LYS A 69 -9.36 10.37 7.24
N SER A 70 -8.47 10.91 8.07
CA SER A 70 -7.15 10.32 8.35
C SER A 70 -7.21 8.84 8.78
N LYS A 71 -8.30 8.43 9.44
CA LYS A 71 -8.58 7.02 9.77
C LYS A 71 -8.70 6.12 8.53
N PHE A 72 -9.39 6.59 7.51
CA PHE A 72 -9.61 5.84 6.28
C PHE A 72 -8.32 5.74 5.47
N VAL A 73 -7.59 6.85 5.35
CA VAL A 73 -6.29 6.90 4.67
C VAL A 73 -5.28 5.97 5.35
N PHE A 74 -5.19 5.99 6.68
CA PHE A 74 -4.30 5.12 7.43
C PHE A 74 -4.65 3.63 7.28
N ASN A 75 -5.94 3.28 7.31
CA ASN A 75 -6.38 1.90 7.03
C ASN A 75 -6.07 1.49 5.59
N SER A 76 -6.24 2.40 4.62
CA SER A 76 -5.89 2.14 3.23
C SER A 76 -4.39 1.91 3.04
N LEU A 77 -3.53 2.60 3.79
CA LEU A 77 -2.09 2.37 3.81
C LEU A 77 -1.77 0.95 4.32
N ILE A 78 -2.38 0.56 5.44
CA ILE A 78 -2.18 -0.78 6.02
C ILE A 78 -2.60 -1.87 5.03
N ILE A 79 -3.72 -1.66 4.32
CA ILE A 79 -4.20 -2.60 3.30
C ILE A 79 -3.20 -2.68 2.14
N SER A 80 -2.69 -1.56 1.63
CA SER A 80 -1.73 -1.61 0.51
C SER A 80 -0.43 -2.30 0.88
N LEU A 81 0.05 -2.09 2.11
CA LEU A 81 1.21 -2.79 2.65
C LEU A 81 0.96 -4.30 2.77
N LEU A 82 -0.16 -4.69 3.36
CA LEU A 82 -0.51 -6.11 3.53
C LEU A 82 -0.64 -6.83 2.19
N VAL A 83 -1.33 -6.23 1.23
CA VAL A 83 -1.51 -6.81 -0.11
C VAL A 83 -0.16 -6.95 -0.80
N SER A 84 0.67 -5.90 -0.79
CA SER A 84 2.00 -5.93 -1.42
C SER A 84 2.89 -7.01 -0.78
N ILE A 85 2.93 -7.08 0.55
CA ILE A 85 3.71 -8.10 1.28
C ILE A 85 3.20 -9.52 1.00
N THR A 86 1.88 -9.71 0.93
CA THR A 86 1.29 -11.02 0.62
C THR A 86 1.68 -11.48 -0.78
N PHE A 87 1.61 -10.60 -1.78
CA PHE A 87 2.04 -10.93 -3.14
C PHE A 87 3.53 -11.17 -3.27
N ILE A 88 4.36 -10.41 -2.52
CA ILE A 88 5.80 -10.67 -2.40
C ILE A 88 6.04 -12.08 -1.85
N LEU A 89 5.35 -12.46 -0.77
CA LEU A 89 5.49 -13.78 -0.15
C LEU A 89 5.05 -14.92 -1.07
N ILE A 90 3.98 -14.71 -1.85
CA ILE A 90 3.48 -15.71 -2.80
C ILE A 90 4.45 -15.89 -3.98
N ASN A 91 5.08 -14.82 -4.44
CA ASN A 91 5.99 -14.87 -5.59
C ASN A 91 7.42 -15.28 -5.24
N ILE A 92 7.81 -15.15 -3.97
CA ILE A 92 9.15 -15.57 -3.49
C ILE A 92 9.19 -17.03 -3.02
N LEU A 93 8.04 -17.62 -2.71
CA LEU A 93 7.89 -19.01 -2.24
C LEU A 93 7.62 -19.95 -3.42
#